data_AF-A0A1G6UXX0-F1
#
_entry.id   AF-A0A1G6UXX0-F1
#
_cell.length_a   1.000
_cell.length_b   1.000
_cell.length_c   1.000
_cell.angle_alpha   90.00
_cell.angle_beta   90.00
_cell.angle_gamma   90.00
#
_symmetry.space_group_name_H-M   'P 1'
#
loop_
_entity.id
_entity.type
_entity.pdbx_description
1 polymer ?
#
loop_
_entity_poly.entity_id
_entity_poly.type
_entity_poly.pdbx_seq_one_letter_code
_entity_poly.pdbx_strand_id
1 'polypeptide(L)'
;MRRVSSILMILCLLGAVCTSIAQTADADFFAGKWEITVFGTPNGDAKLVADLARTDGKLSGQITNATDPSAEKIAITSIDEAADKITIGFSAQGYDVTLDLSKVDDDNLKGSMMGMFDASAKRAK
;
A
#
# COMPACT_ATOMS: atom_id res chain seq x y z
N MET A 1 30.08 -29.61 -42.09
CA MET A 1 29.85 -29.35 -40.66
C MET A 1 29.73 -27.86 -40.27
N ARG A 2 30.16 -26.88 -41.10
CA ARG A 2 30.15 -25.44 -40.73
C ARG A 2 28.82 -24.67 -40.91
N ARG A 3 27.82 -25.23 -41.62
CA ARG A 3 26.56 -24.51 -41.96
C ARG A 3 25.33 -24.95 -41.16
N VAL A 4 25.40 -26.10 -40.49
CA VAL A 4 24.31 -26.63 -39.63
C VAL A 4 24.32 -25.95 -38.25
N SER A 5 25.53 -25.55 -37.79
CA SER A 5 25.72 -24.84 -36.52
C SER A 5 25.07 -23.45 -36.50
N SER A 6 24.99 -22.77 -37.66
CA SER A 6 24.41 -21.41 -37.75
C SER A 6 22.88 -21.43 -37.81
N ILE A 7 22.27 -22.50 -38.33
CA ILE A 7 20.81 -22.64 -38.41
C ILE A 7 20.24 -23.10 -37.06
N LEU A 8 20.98 -23.93 -36.31
CA LEU A 8 20.60 -24.37 -34.97
C LEU A 8 20.69 -23.24 -33.93
N MET A 9 21.59 -22.27 -34.12
CA MET A 9 21.75 -21.12 -33.22
C MET A 9 20.63 -20.07 -33.38
N ILE A 10 20.09 -19.92 -34.59
CA ILE A 10 18.96 -19.01 -34.88
C ILE A 10 17.63 -19.58 -34.37
N LEU A 11 17.46 -20.91 -34.35
CA LEU A 11 16.26 -21.55 -33.85
C LEU A 11 16.15 -21.51 -32.31
N CYS A 12 17.28 -21.41 -31.59
CA CYS A 12 17.30 -21.25 -30.13
C CYS A 12 17.05 -19.81 -29.65
N LEU A 13 17.13 -18.81 -30.53
CA LEU A 13 16.88 -17.39 -30.18
C LEU A 13 15.40 -16.96 -30.35
N LEU A 14 14.55 -17.83 -30.91
CA LEU A 14 13.12 -17.55 -31.13
C LEU A 14 12.20 -18.04 -30.00
N GLY A 15 12.73 -18.73 -28.98
CA GLY A 15 11.94 -19.32 -27.88
C GLY A 15 11.84 -18.47 -26.61
N ALA A 16 12.57 -17.36 -26.52
CA ALA A 16 12.60 -16.51 -25.32
C ALA A 16 11.63 -15.32 -25.45
N VAL A 17 10.38 -15.58 -25.83
CA VAL A 17 9.31 -14.66 -25.44
C VAL A 17 8.99 -15.01 -24.00
N CYS A 18 9.83 -14.53 -23.08
CA CYS A 18 9.48 -14.49 -21.68
C CYS A 18 8.21 -13.64 -21.62
N THR A 19 7.04 -14.27 -21.57
CA THR A 19 5.88 -13.65 -20.93
C THR A 19 6.34 -13.41 -19.50
N SER A 20 6.93 -12.24 -19.29
CA SER A 20 7.10 -11.64 -17.98
C SER A 20 5.69 -11.51 -17.43
N ILE A 21 5.20 -12.58 -16.83
CA ILE A 21 4.17 -12.48 -15.81
C ILE A 21 4.93 -11.81 -14.69
N ALA A 22 4.97 -10.48 -14.73
CA ALA A 22 5.26 -9.70 -13.54
C ALA A 22 4.38 -10.33 -12.48
N GLN A 23 4.98 -10.97 -11.47
CA GLN A 23 4.22 -11.51 -10.36
C GLN A 23 3.41 -10.33 -9.86
N THR A 24 2.10 -10.36 -10.11
CA THR A 24 1.17 -9.46 -9.47
C THR A 24 1.27 -9.84 -8.00
N ALA A 25 2.24 -9.26 -7.27
CA ALA A 25 2.01 -8.96 -5.87
C ALA A 25 0.60 -8.41 -5.85
N ASP A 26 -0.31 -9.01 -5.06
CA ASP A 26 -1.74 -8.65 -5.05
C ASP A 26 -1.84 -7.13 -5.15
N ALA A 27 -2.05 -6.63 -6.37
CA ALA A 27 -1.73 -5.22 -6.66
C ALA A 27 -2.74 -4.30 -5.97
N ASP A 28 -3.76 -4.92 -5.40
CA ASP A 28 -4.87 -4.35 -4.66
C ASP A 28 -4.87 -4.77 -3.18
N PHE A 29 -3.79 -5.38 -2.65
CA PHE A 29 -3.76 -5.77 -1.24
C PHE A 29 -4.07 -4.58 -0.33
N PHE A 30 -3.45 -3.43 -0.57
CA PHE A 30 -3.71 -2.22 0.22
C PHE A 30 -5.00 -1.50 -0.17
N ALA A 31 -5.61 -1.81 -1.32
CA ALA A 31 -6.90 -1.25 -1.68
C ALA A 31 -8.02 -1.76 -0.76
N GLY A 32 -9.01 -0.90 -0.52
CA GLY A 32 -10.13 -1.14 0.38
C GLY A 32 -10.10 -0.24 1.62
N LYS A 33 -10.98 -0.58 2.56
CA LYS A 33 -11.16 0.16 3.82
C LYS A 33 -10.35 -0.49 4.93
N TRP A 34 -9.62 0.34 5.67
CA TRP A 34 -8.78 -0.06 6.79
C TRP A 34 -9.16 0.73 8.03
N GLU A 35 -9.55 0.03 9.09
CA GLU A 35 -9.70 0.60 10.43
C GLU A 35 -8.33 0.65 11.09
N ILE A 36 -7.85 1.85 11.39
CA ILE A 36 -6.52 2.11 11.91
C ILE A 36 -6.64 2.62 13.34
N THR A 37 -5.83 2.06 14.24
CA THR A 37 -5.64 2.60 15.59
C THR A 37 -4.18 3.04 15.75
N VAL A 38 -3.97 4.30 16.12
CA VAL A 38 -2.66 4.84 16.48
C VAL A 38 -2.65 5.03 18.00
N PHE A 39 -1.72 4.36 18.66
CA PHE A 39 -1.69 4.25 20.11
C PHE A 39 -0.90 5.38 20.76
N GLY A 40 -1.40 5.90 21.88
CA GLY A 40 -0.63 6.79 22.75
C GLY A 40 -0.33 8.18 22.17
N THR A 41 -1.15 8.70 21.24
CA THR A 41 -1.03 10.09 20.82
C THR A 41 -1.34 11.05 22.00
N PRO A 42 -0.95 12.34 21.94
CA PRO A 42 -1.18 13.28 23.05
C PRO A 42 -2.65 13.40 23.50
N ASN A 43 -3.60 13.11 22.61
CA ASN A 43 -5.04 13.15 22.88
C ASN A 43 -5.63 11.76 23.19
N GLY A 44 -4.79 10.76 23.47
CA GLY A 44 -5.17 9.35 23.59
C GLY A 44 -5.05 8.59 22.27
N ASP A 45 -5.63 7.40 22.21
CA ASP A 45 -5.59 6.60 20.99
C ASP A 45 -6.43 7.24 19.87
N ALA A 46 -5.83 7.43 18.70
CA ALA A 46 -6.52 7.95 17.54
C ALA A 46 -7.10 6.79 16.71
N LYS A 47 -8.38 6.88 16.35
CA LYS A 47 -9.06 5.89 15.50
C LYS A 47 -9.39 6.51 14.15
N LEU A 48 -8.83 5.94 13.10
CA LEU A 48 -8.93 6.43 11.73
C LEU A 48 -9.52 5.34 10.84
N VAL A 49 -10.14 5.74 9.72
CA VAL A 49 -10.49 4.82 8.64
C VAL A 49 -9.84 5.35 7.37
N ALA A 50 -8.96 4.57 6.75
CA ALA A 50 -8.44 4.85 5.42
C ALA A 50 -9.28 4.13 4.37
N ASP A 51 -9.68 4.85 3.32
CA ASP A 51 -10.46 4.32 2.20
C ASP A 51 -9.62 4.49 0.93
N LEU A 52 -8.97 3.39 0.53
CA LEU A 52 -7.96 3.39 -0.52
C LEU A 52 -8.51 2.73 -1.78
N ALA A 53 -8.35 3.38 -2.92
CA ALA A 53 -8.77 2.88 -4.22
C ALA A 53 -7.62 2.94 -5.22
N ARG A 54 -7.53 1.91 -6.05
CA ARG A 54 -6.59 1.86 -7.17
C ARG A 54 -7.27 2.41 -8.42
N THR A 55 -6.69 3.45 -9.00
CA THR A 55 -7.12 4.04 -10.27
C THR A 55 -5.89 4.21 -11.14
N ASP A 56 -5.94 3.69 -12.37
CA ASP A 56 -4.83 3.77 -13.34
C ASP A 56 -3.48 3.26 -12.78
N GLY A 57 -3.53 2.21 -11.96
CA GLY A 57 -2.34 1.58 -11.36
C GLY A 57 -1.71 2.36 -10.19
N LYS A 58 -2.35 3.44 -9.71
CA LYS A 58 -1.91 4.20 -8.54
C LYS A 58 -2.94 4.12 -7.42
N LEU A 59 -2.47 3.97 -6.19
CA LEU A 59 -3.34 4.10 -5.01
C LEU A 59 -3.60 5.57 -4.70
N SER A 60 -4.82 5.85 -4.27
CA SER A 60 -5.25 7.14 -3.75
C SER A 60 -6.36 6.91 -2.74
N GLY A 61 -6.75 7.92 -1.97
CA GLY A 61 -7.83 7.76 -1.02
C GLY A 61 -8.05 8.94 -0.10
N GLN A 62 -8.80 8.67 0.95
CA GLN A 62 -9.15 9.64 1.99
C GLN A 62 -9.09 8.95 3.35
N ILE A 63 -8.90 9.75 4.39
CA ILE A 63 -8.94 9.32 5.78
C ILE A 63 -10.14 9.98 6.48
N THR A 64 -10.87 9.24 7.30
CA THR A 64 -11.92 9.77 8.17
C THR A 64 -11.62 9.46 9.62
N ASN A 65 -12.07 10.31 10.53
CA ASN A 65 -12.03 10.01 11.95
C ASN A 65 -13.13 8.98 12.27
N ALA A 66 -12.77 7.84 12.86
CA ALA A 66 -13.73 6.80 13.20
C ALA A 66 -14.65 7.19 14.38
N THR A 67 -14.19 8.08 15.26
CA THR A 67 -14.99 8.57 16.40
C THR A 67 -15.92 9.72 16.02
N ASP A 68 -15.67 10.38 14.90
CA ASP A 68 -16.55 11.40 14.33
C ASP A 68 -16.60 11.27 12.79
N PRO A 69 -17.47 10.39 12.26
CA PRO A 69 -17.62 10.20 10.82
C PRO A 69 -18.20 11.42 10.09
N SER A 70 -18.73 12.41 10.83
CA SER A 70 -19.25 13.65 10.27
C SER A 70 -18.17 14.72 10.10
N ALA A 71 -16.98 14.51 10.70
CA ALA A 71 -15.82 15.36 10.51
C ALA A 71 -15.39 15.38 9.03
N GLU A 72 -14.75 16.47 8.63
CA GLU A 72 -14.22 16.59 7.29
C GLU A 72 -13.23 15.46 6.98
N LYS A 73 -13.36 14.92 5.77
CA LYS A 73 -12.45 13.91 5.25
C LYS A 73 -11.06 14.53 5.08
N ILE A 74 -10.06 13.83 5.59
CA ILE A 74 -8.67 14.18 5.45
C ILE A 74 -8.16 13.66 4.11
N ALA A 75 -7.64 14.56 3.27
CA ALA A 75 -7.03 14.18 2.00
C ALA A 75 -5.66 13.51 2.24
N ILE A 76 -5.41 12.42 1.52
CA ILE A 76 -4.09 11.80 1.46
C ILE A 76 -3.21 12.64 0.52
N THR A 77 -2.04 13.06 1.00
CA THR A 77 -1.11 13.91 0.26
C THR A 77 -0.05 13.10 -0.48
N SER A 78 0.30 11.91 0.02
CA SER A 78 1.20 10.98 -0.65
C SER A 78 0.90 9.53 -0.29
N ILE A 79 1.19 8.63 -1.23
CA ILE A 79 1.24 7.19 -0.99
C ILE A 79 2.53 6.67 -1.61
N ASP A 80 3.34 5.99 -0.80
CA ASP A 80 4.46 5.17 -1.25
C ASP A 80 4.16 3.70 -0.93
N GLU A 81 4.16 2.85 -1.94
CA GLU A 81 3.78 1.45 -1.84
C GLU A 81 4.94 0.56 -2.27
N ALA A 82 5.25 -0.41 -1.41
CA ALA A 82 6.15 -1.52 -1.70
C ALA A 82 5.38 -2.85 -1.57
N ALA A 83 6.03 -3.98 -1.87
CA ALA A 83 5.38 -5.29 -1.92
C ALA A 83 4.64 -5.68 -0.62
N ASP A 84 5.18 -5.28 0.53
CA ASP A 84 4.72 -5.65 1.87
C ASP A 84 4.52 -4.45 2.79
N LYS A 85 4.62 -3.22 2.26
CA LYS A 85 4.54 -1.97 3.04
C LYS A 85 3.82 -0.87 2.30
N ILE A 86 3.17 0.01 3.05
CA ILE A 86 2.60 1.26 2.56
C ILE A 86 2.94 2.39 3.52
N THR A 87 3.31 3.53 2.96
CA THR A 87 3.47 4.81 3.66
C THR A 87 2.40 5.76 3.17
N ILE A 88 1.58 6.27 4.09
CA ILE A 88 0.49 7.20 3.78
C ILE A 88 0.81 8.55 4.40
N GLY A 89 0.99 9.58 3.57
CA GLY A 89 1.13 10.97 4.02
C GLY A 89 -0.22 11.68 4.05
N PHE A 90 -0.49 12.45 5.10
CA PHE A 90 -1.68 13.29 5.21
C PHE A 90 -1.48 14.41 6.24
N SER A 91 -2.36 15.41 6.22
CA SER A 91 -2.31 16.50 7.20
C SER A 91 -3.39 16.31 8.27
N ALA A 92 -3.00 16.34 9.54
CA ALA A 92 -3.92 16.24 10.67
C ALA A 92 -3.53 17.25 11.77
N GLN A 93 -4.53 17.95 12.33
CA GLN A 93 -4.33 18.92 13.41
C GLN A 93 -3.28 20.01 13.07
N GLY A 94 -3.14 20.40 11.80
CA GLY A 94 -2.18 21.41 11.36
C GLY A 94 -0.75 20.90 11.13
N TYR A 95 -0.52 19.59 11.20
CA TYR A 95 0.78 18.96 10.93
C TYR A 95 0.68 17.97 9.78
N ASP A 96 1.72 17.91 8.95
CA ASP A 96 1.90 16.82 8.00
C ASP A 96 2.50 15.61 8.71
N VAL A 97 1.82 14.48 8.59
CA VAL A 97 2.20 13.23 9.23
C VAL A 97 2.33 12.10 8.22
N THR A 98 3.15 11.11 8.56
CA THR A 98 3.27 9.85 7.82
C THR A 98 2.77 8.70 8.67
N LEU A 99 2.10 7.75 8.03
CA LEU A 99 1.69 6.49 8.61
C LEU A 99 2.34 5.35 7.83
N ASP A 100 3.29 4.68 8.47
CA ASP A 100 4.03 3.56 7.92
C ASP A 100 3.37 2.26 8.38
N LEU A 101 2.92 1.41 7.46
CA LEU A 101 2.27 0.14 7.75
C LEU A 101 2.90 -0.98 6.94
N SER A 102 3.11 -2.13 7.59
CA SER A 102 3.61 -3.36 6.98
C SER A 102 2.57 -4.47 7.08
N LYS A 103 2.48 -5.30 6.04
CA LYS A 103 1.62 -6.49 5.99
C LYS A 103 1.98 -7.44 7.14
N VAL A 104 0.97 -7.89 7.88
CA VAL A 104 1.10 -8.97 8.88
C VAL A 104 0.48 -10.25 8.32
N ASP A 105 -0.73 -10.13 7.80
CA ASP A 105 -1.48 -11.18 7.11
C ASP A 105 -2.46 -10.52 6.11
N ASP A 106 -3.48 -11.24 5.65
CA ASP A 106 -4.39 -10.76 4.61
C ASP A 106 -5.35 -9.63 5.04
N ASP A 107 -5.58 -9.50 6.35
CA ASP A 107 -6.53 -8.56 6.93
C ASP A 107 -5.91 -7.63 7.98
N ASN A 108 -4.60 -7.76 8.26
CA ASN A 108 -3.94 -7.01 9.32
C ASN A 108 -2.63 -6.36 8.85
N LEU A 109 -2.43 -5.11 9.27
CA LEU A 109 -1.19 -4.35 9.13
C LEU A 109 -0.71 -3.87 10.50
N LYS A 110 0.59 -3.60 10.62
CA LYS A 110 1.20 -2.95 11.79
C LYS A 110 2.30 -1.99 11.37
N GLY A 111 2.56 -1.00 12.20
CA GLY A 111 3.69 -0.10 12.00
C GLY A 111 3.60 1.09 12.93
N SER A 112 3.81 2.29 12.41
CA SER A 112 3.87 3.49 13.24
C SER A 112 3.45 4.76 12.50
N MET A 113 2.88 5.70 13.22
CA MET A 113 2.73 7.08 12.77
C MET A 113 3.96 7.88 13.16
N MET A 114 4.57 8.56 12.18
CA MET A 114 5.75 9.43 12.34
C MET A 114 6.97 8.75 12.96
N GLY A 115 7.04 7.41 12.91
CA GLY A 115 8.07 6.63 13.60
C GLY A 115 8.05 6.72 15.13
N MET A 116 7.00 7.30 15.73
CA MET A 116 6.94 7.57 17.18
C MET A 116 5.74 6.91 17.87
N PHE A 117 4.60 6.79 17.21
CA PHE A 117 3.40 6.18 17.77
C PHE A 117 3.13 4.85 17.08
N ASP A 118 3.02 3.77 17.85
CA ASP A 118 2.65 2.47 17.30
C ASP A 118 1.27 2.54 16.63
N ALA A 119 1.10 1.81 15.54
CA ALA A 119 -0.14 1.74 14.80
C ALA A 119 -0.47 0.30 14.40
N SER A 120 -1.75 -0.04 14.44
CA SER A 120 -2.31 -1.25 13.84
C SER A 120 -3.43 -0.89 12.89
N ALA A 121 -3.59 -1.69 11.83
CA ALA A 121 -4.71 -1.56 10.92
C ALA A 121 -5.36 -2.92 10.68
N LYS A 122 -6.68 -2.92 10.59
CA LYS A 122 -7.47 -4.10 10.25
C LYS A 122 -8.39 -3.78 9.08
N ARG A 123 -8.52 -4.73 8.15
CA ARG A 123 -9.44 -4.57 7.03
C ARG A 123 -10.88 -4.48 7.56
N ALA A 124 -11.62 -3.45 7.12
CA ALA A 124 -13.02 -3.29 7.46
C ALA A 124 -13.84 -4.39 6.76
N LYS A 125 -14.78 -5.01 7.47
CA LYS A 125 -15.69 -6.04 6.94
C LYS A 125 -16.99 -5.45 6.42
#